data_AF-A0A075B3R8-F1
#
_entry.id   AF-A0A075B3R8-F1
#
_cell.length_a   1.000
_cell.length_b   1.000
_cell.length_c   1.000
_cell.angle_alpha   90.00
_cell.angle_beta   90.00
_cell.angle_gamma   90.00
#
_symmetry.space_group_name_H-M   'P 1'
#
loop_
_entity.id
_entity.type
_entity.pdbx_description
1 polymer ?
#
loop_
_entity_poly.entity_id
_entity_poly.type
_entity_poly.pdbx_seq_one_letter_code
_entity_poly.pdbx_strand_id
1 'polypeptide(L)' 'MFVVESSILPDPSTNDNYAIRLASRNGHVKISKYLLNHQRVDPSAYFNYAVRHASRRGQIEVVKLLLADCRV' A
#
# COMPACT_ATOMS: atom_id res chain seq x y z
N MET A 1 6.78 29.78 13.23
CA MET A 1 6.69 28.65 12.28
C MET A 1 7.23 27.42 13.02
N PHE A 2 6.36 26.69 13.72
CA PHE A 2 6.73 25.52 14.51
C PHE A 2 6.79 24.30 13.57
N VAL A 3 8.00 23.84 13.27
CA VAL A 3 8.27 22.58 12.56
C VAL A 3 8.62 21.50 13.59
N VAL A 4 7.62 21.03 14.33
CA VAL A 4 7.79 19.90 15.27
C VAL A 4 6.52 19.04 15.31
N GLU A 5 6.13 18.44 14.18
CA GLU A 5 5.20 17.29 14.19
C GLU A 5 5.58 16.18 13.18
N SER A 6 6.65 16.34 12.40
CA SER A 6 6.94 15.43 11.28
C SER A 6 7.81 14.21 11.65
N SER A 7 8.20 14.04 12.91
CA SER A 7 9.32 13.14 13.28
C SER A 7 8.92 11.85 14.00
N ILE A 8 7.62 11.60 14.29
CA ILE A 8 7.20 10.47 15.15
C ILE A 8 6.19 9.53 14.48
N LEU A 9 5.62 9.91 13.33
CA LEU A 9 4.72 9.00 12.61
C LEU A 9 5.54 7.95 11.84
N PRO A 10 5.23 6.64 12.02
CA PRO A 10 5.94 5.58 11.31
C PRO A 10 5.74 5.76 9.80
N ASP A 11 6.84 5.71 9.05
CA ASP A 11 6.82 5.90 7.60
C ASP A 11 6.22 4.66 6.90
N PRO A 12 5.08 4.79 6.19
CA PRO A 12 4.38 3.65 5.60
C PRO A 12 5.11 3.02 4.41
N SER A 13 6.14 3.69 3.87
CA SER A 13 7.01 3.13 2.81
C SER A 13 8.14 2.25 3.31
N THR A 14 8.31 2.12 4.64
CA THR A 14 9.37 1.30 5.25
C THR A 14 9.34 -0.16 4.78
N ASN A 15 10.54 -0.77 4.76
CA ASN A 15 10.76 -2.15 4.34
C ASN A 15 10.16 -2.43 2.94
N ASP A 16 10.42 -1.50 2.01
CA ASP A 16 9.91 -1.51 0.64
C ASP A 16 8.39 -1.72 0.60
N ASN A 17 7.67 -0.79 1.21
CA ASN A 17 6.21 -0.78 1.19
C ASN A 17 5.62 -2.08 1.76
N TYR A 18 6.23 -2.65 2.79
CA TYR A 18 5.81 -3.94 3.37
C TYR A 18 4.35 -3.92 3.82
N ALA A 19 3.88 -2.80 4.38
CA ALA A 19 2.52 -2.65 4.86
C ALA A 19 1.48 -2.87 3.75
N ILE A 20 1.64 -2.22 2.58
CA ILE A 20 0.68 -2.36 1.47
C ILE A 20 0.79 -3.75 0.83
N ARG A 21 2.00 -4.33 0.77
CA ARG A 21 2.20 -5.72 0.29
C ARG A 21 1.44 -6.72 1.17
N LEU A 22 1.56 -6.60 2.49
CA LEU A 22 0.90 -7.51 3.44
C LEU A 22 -0.62 -7.31 3.46
N ALA A 23 -1.08 -6.06 3.51
CA ALA A 23 -2.51 -5.74 3.45
C ALA A 23 -3.16 -6.30 2.17
N SER A 24 -2.47 -6.15 1.03
CA SER A 24 -2.97 -6.62 -0.25
C SER A 24 -3.02 -8.14 -0.35
N ARG A 25 -1.96 -8.82 0.12
CA ARG A 25 -1.91 -10.29 0.19
C ARG A 25 -3.04 -10.87 1.03
N ASN A 26 -3.41 -10.20 2.13
CA ASN A 26 -4.42 -10.69 3.07
C ASN A 26 -5.84 -10.18 2.78
N GLY A 27 -6.06 -9.38 1.74
CA GLY A 27 -7.40 -8.90 1.39
C GLY A 27 -7.91 -7.73 2.24
N HIS A 28 -7.03 -7.01 2.95
CA HIS A 28 -7.42 -5.94 3.86
C HIS A 28 -7.76 -4.63 3.12
N VAL A 29 -8.87 -4.61 2.39
CA VAL A 29 -9.29 -3.48 1.52
C VAL A 29 -9.21 -2.11 2.22
N LYS A 30 -9.72 -2.00 3.45
CA LYS A 30 -9.71 -0.74 4.21
C LYS A 30 -8.29 -0.25 4.52
N ILE A 31 -7.40 -1.17 4.89
CA ILE A 31 -5.99 -0.84 5.20
C ILE A 31 -5.26 -0.49 3.91
N SER A 32 -5.47 -1.24 2.82
CA SER A 32 -4.89 -0.90 1.52
C SER A 32 -5.31 0.49 1.07
N LYS A 33 -6.61 0.84 1.20
CA LYS A 33 -7.11 2.17 0.85
C LYS A 33 -6.48 3.28 1.70
N TYR A 34 -6.36 3.03 3.01
CA TYR A 34 -5.70 3.96 3.92
C TYR A 34 -4.23 4.20 3.52
N LEU A 35 -3.48 3.13 3.22
CA LEU A 35 -2.08 3.23 2.83
C LEU A 35 -1.89 3.94 1.50
N LEU A 36 -2.74 3.69 0.50
CA LEU A 36 -2.64 4.34 -0.83
C LEU A 36 -2.84 5.87 -0.76
N ASN A 37 -3.56 6.38 0.25
CA ASN A 37 -3.69 7.83 0.47
C ASN A 37 -2.38 8.49 0.92
N HIS A 38 -1.36 7.73 1.33
CA HIS A 38 -0.05 8.28 1.65
C HIS A 38 0.82 8.34 0.39
N GLN A 39 1.27 9.55 0.03
CA GLN A 39 2.09 9.79 -1.17
C GLN A 39 3.39 8.98 -1.19
N ARG A 40 3.99 8.71 -0.01
CA ARG A 40 5.23 7.93 0.12
C ARG A 40 5.04 6.45 -0.20
N VAL A 41 3.82 5.92 -0.09
CA VAL A 41 3.55 4.52 -0.42
C VAL A 41 3.66 4.32 -1.92
N ASP A 42 4.54 3.43 -2.34
CA ASP A 42 4.64 2.95 -3.71
C ASP A 42 3.97 1.56 -3.82
N PRO A 43 2.76 1.48 -4.42
CA PRO A 43 2.06 0.21 -4.59
C PRO A 43 2.68 -0.70 -5.66
N SER A 44 3.60 -0.18 -6.49
CA SER A 44 4.32 -0.95 -7.51
C SER A 44 5.59 -1.64 -7.01
N ALA A 45 5.97 -1.36 -5.75
CA ALA A 45 7.15 -1.91 -5.11
C ALA A 45 7.24 -3.44 -5.22
N TYR A 46 8.48 -3.94 -5.33
CA TYR A 46 8.77 -5.37 -5.49
C TYR A 46 8.09 -5.99 -6.73
N PHE A 47 8.16 -5.29 -7.88
CA PHE A 47 7.60 -5.76 -9.15
C PHE A 47 6.10 -6.06 -9.04
N ASN A 48 5.33 -5.05 -8.60
CA ASN A 48 3.88 -5.15 -8.41
C ASN A 48 3.49 -6.30 -7.46
N TYR A 49 4.24 -6.50 -6.36
CA TYR A 49 3.99 -7.60 -5.42
C TYR A 49 2.56 -7.57 -4.90
N ALA A 50 2.08 -6.38 -4.52
CA ALA A 50 0.74 -6.18 -3.98
C ALA A 50 -0.33 -6.74 -4.93
N VAL A 51 -0.29 -6.37 -6.21
CA VAL A 51 -1.21 -6.85 -7.26
C VAL A 51 -1.06 -8.35 -7.46
N ARG A 52 0.17 -8.83 -7.73
CA ARG A 52 0.42 -10.25 -8.05
C ARG A 52 -0.06 -11.18 -6.94
N HIS A 53 0.20 -10.84 -5.68
CA HIS A 53 -0.19 -11.69 -4.55
C HIS A 53 -1.67 -11.56 -4.19
N ALA A 54 -2.27 -10.38 -4.32
CA ALA A 54 -3.72 -10.21 -4.18
C ALA A 54 -4.46 -11.05 -5.25
N SER A 55 -4.02 -10.99 -6.51
CA SER A 55 -4.59 -11.77 -7.62
C SER A 55 -4.45 -13.27 -7.40
N ARG A 56 -3.25 -13.76 -7.03
CA ARG A 56 -3.01 -15.18 -6.72
C ARG A 56 -3.90 -15.72 -5.59
N ARG A 57 -4.35 -14.85 -4.68
CA ARG A 57 -5.21 -15.21 -3.54
C ARG A 57 -6.69 -14.91 -3.77
N GLY A 58 -7.08 -14.43 -4.95
CA GLY A 58 -8.48 -14.10 -5.25
C GLY A 58 -9.01 -12.89 -4.49
N GLN A 59 -8.14 -11.96 -4.06
CA GLN A 59 -8.54 -10.75 -3.32
C GLN A 59 -9.08 -9.68 -4.27
N ILE A 60 -10.22 -9.95 -4.91
CA ILE A 60 -10.77 -9.18 -6.05
C ILE A 60 -10.87 -7.67 -5.74
N GLU A 61 -11.42 -7.31 -4.59
CA GLU A 61 -11.63 -5.89 -4.24
C GLU A 61 -10.32 -5.16 -3.98
N VAL A 62 -9.31 -5.85 -3.44
CA VAL A 62 -7.95 -5.27 -3.33
C VAL A 62 -7.32 -5.09 -4.70
N VAL A 63 -7.46 -6.06 -5.61
CA VAL A 63 -6.90 -5.95 -6.97
C VAL A 63 -7.52 -4.77 -7.71
N LYS A 64 -8.85 -4.63 -7.67
CA LYS A 64 -9.55 -3.46 -8.26
C LYS A 64 -9.06 -2.15 -7.66
N LEU A 65 -8.91 -2.10 -6.33
CA LEU A 65 -8.42 -0.92 -5.63
C LEU A 65 -7.00 -0.54 -6.06
N LEU A 66 -6.08 -1.51 -6.13
CA LEU A 66 -4.71 -1.28 -6.55
C LEU A 66 -4.63 -0.83 -8.01
N LEU A 67 -5.35 -1.49 -8.93
CA LEU A 67 -5.35 -1.15 -10.36
C LEU A 67 -6.04 0.19 -10.67
N ALA A 68 -6.77 0.77 -9.72
CA ALA A 68 -7.32 2.11 -9.83
C ALA A 68 -6.30 3.21 -9.47
N ASP A 69 -5.18 2.85 -8.81
CA ASP A 69 -4.10 3.78 -8.50
C ASP A 69 -3.15 3.89 -9.70
N CYS A 70 -2.89 5.11 -10.17
CA CYS A 70 -2.09 5.35 -11.37
C CYS A 70 -0.60 4.98 -11.22
N ARG A 71 -0.15 4.70 -10.00
CA ARG A 71 1.24 4.30 -9.71
C ARG A 71 1.48 2.80 -9.90
N VAL A 72 0.44 1.99 -10.09
CA VAL A 72 0.49 0.53 -10.28
C VAL A 72 0.64 0.16 -11.75
#